data_AF-A0A6I7LZT6-F1
#
_entry.id   AF-A0A6I7LZT6-F1
#
_cell.length_a   1.000
_cell.length_b   1.000
_cell.length_c   1.000
_cell.angle_alpha   90.00
_cell.angle_beta   90.00
_cell.angle_gamma   90.00
#
_symmetry.space_group_name_H-M   'P 1'
#
loop_
_entity.id
_entity.type
_entity.pdbx_description
1 polymer ?
#
loop_
_entity_poly.entity_id
_entity_poly.type
_entity_poly.pdbx_seq_one_letter_code
_entity_poly.pdbx_strand_id
1 'polypeptide(L)' 'MKRLTSLLLLLAAVLGAFAVASAEPKLTIPETVFDFGFAPQNAKISHIFWLHSTGTDSLKIIKVSPG' A
#
# COMPACT_ATOMS: atom_id res chain seq x y z
N MET A 1 35.49 -29.13 13.41
CA MET A 1 35.11 -27.73 13.09
C MET A 1 34.37 -27.60 11.76
N LYS A 2 34.87 -28.18 10.64
CA LYS A 2 34.25 -28.05 9.30
C LYS A 2 32.76 -28.48 9.22
N ARG A 3 32.36 -29.55 9.93
CA ARG A 3 30.97 -30.03 9.97
C ARG A 3 30.01 -29.10 10.73
N LEU A 4 30.50 -28.41 11.76
CA LEU A 4 29.71 -27.47 12.55
C LEU A 4 29.48 -26.17 11.78
N THR A 5 30.51 -25.67 11.07
CA THR A 5 30.38 -24.53 10.16
C THR A 5 29.42 -24.81 9.01
N SER A 6 29.43 -26.02 8.43
CA SER A 6 28.46 -26.39 7.39
C SER A 6 27.02 -26.43 7.91
N LEU A 7 26.80 -26.89 9.15
CA LEU A 7 25.48 -26.91 9.78
C LEU A 7 24.95 -25.49 10.06
N LEU A 8 25.81 -24.60 10.55
CA LEU A 8 25.48 -23.19 10.79
C LEU A 8 25.13 -22.44 9.49
N LEU A 9 25.88 -22.71 8.40
CA LEU A 9 25.59 -22.16 7.07
C LEU A 9 24.24 -22.64 6.53
N LEU A 10 23.93 -23.92 6.71
CA LEU A 10 22.64 -24.49 6.29
C LEU A 10 21.46 -23.89 7.08
N LEU A 11 21.64 -23.71 8.38
CA LEU A 11 20.63 -23.08 9.24
C LEU A 11 20.38 -21.61 8.86
N ALA A 12 21.44 -20.85 8.59
CA ALA A 12 21.32 -19.46 8.14
C ALA A 12 20.64 -19.34 6.76
N ALA A 13 20.92 -20.27 5.84
CA ALA A 13 20.27 -20.31 4.53
C ALA A 13 18.76 -20.63 4.64
N VAL A 14 18.38 -21.56 5.52
CA VAL A 14 16.98 -21.89 5.78
C VAL A 14 16.25 -20.71 6.42
N LEU A 15 16.86 -20.03 7.41
CA LEU A 15 16.27 -18.85 8.03
C LEU A 15 16.14 -17.66 7.08
N GLY A 16 17.11 -17.47 6.18
CA GLY A 16 17.07 -16.41 5.16
C GLY A 16 16.00 -16.63 4.09
N ALA A 17 15.65 -17.89 3.79
CA ALA A 17 14.64 -18.21 2.77
C ALA A 17 13.21 -17.79 3.15
N PHE A 18 12.92 -17.57 4.44
CA PHE A 18 11.60 -17.12 4.90
C PHE A 18 11.44 -15.60 4.92
N ALA A 19 12.50 -14.83 4.67
CA ALA A 19 12.48 -13.36 4.72
C ALA A 19 12.14 -12.70 3.36
N VAL A 20 11.26 -13.32 2.58
CA VAL A 20 10.74 -12.71 1.34
C VAL A 20 9.72 -11.63 1.71
N ALA A 21 10.15 -10.37 1.70
CA ALA A 21 9.25 -9.23 1.73
C ALA A 21 8.41 -9.23 0.45
N SER A 22 7.12 -9.51 0.57
CA SER A 22 6.17 -9.44 -0.54
C SER A 22 5.98 -7.98 -0.92
N ALA A 23 6.25 -7.63 -2.18
CA ALA A 23 5.88 -6.32 -2.68
C ALA A 23 4.36 -6.27 -2.86
N GLU A 24 3.71 -5.25 -2.32
CA GLU A 24 2.25 -5.13 -2.36
C GLU A 24 1.82 -3.73 -2.84
N PRO A 25 0.88 -3.63 -3.80
CA PRO A 25 0.30 -2.36 -4.19
C PRO A 25 -0.65 -1.86 -3.09
N LYS A 26 -0.44 -0.63 -2.62
CA LYS A 26 -1.25 -0.02 -1.55
C LYS A 26 -1.75 1.36 -1.95
N LEU A 27 -3.04 1.59 -1.74
CA LEU A 27 -3.69 2.89 -1.88
C LEU A 27 -3.87 3.52 -0.50
N THR A 28 -3.57 4.81 -0.37
CA THR A 28 -3.89 5.59 0.82
C THR A 28 -4.70 6.81 0.42
N ILE A 29 -5.82 7.00 1.10
CA ILE A 29 -6.72 8.14 0.91
C ILE A 29 -6.72 8.89 2.24
N PRO A 30 -6.01 10.02 2.35
CA PRO A 30 -5.88 10.76 3.61
C PRO A 30 -7.23 11.24 4.16
N GLU A 31 -8.16 11.52 3.24
CA GLU A 31 -9.51 11.99 3.53
C GLU A 31 -10.51 11.09 2.81
N THR A 32 -11.29 10.32 3.56
CA THR A 32 -12.32 9.42 2.99
C THR A 32 -13.71 10.03 2.98
N VAL A 33 -13.88 11.17 3.66
CA VAL A 33 -15.13 11.89 3.82
C VAL A 33 -14.81 13.38 3.79
N PHE A 34 -15.56 14.14 3.00
CA PHE A 34 -15.50 15.60 2.96
C PHE A 34 -16.88 16.17 3.28
N ASP A 35 -16.94 17.11 4.23
CA ASP A 35 -18.15 17.86 4.54
C ASP A 35 -18.10 19.22 3.82
N PHE A 36 -19.06 19.44 2.92
CA PHE A 36 -19.20 20.71 2.21
C PHE A 36 -19.66 21.86 3.12
N GLY A 37 -20.18 21.56 4.30
CA GLY A 37 -20.68 22.55 5.24
C GLY A 37 -21.82 23.38 4.66
N PHE A 38 -21.67 24.70 4.68
CA PHE A 38 -22.65 25.62 4.10
C PHE A 38 -22.55 25.66 2.57
N ALA A 39 -23.55 25.09 1.90
CA ALA A 39 -23.68 25.11 0.45
C ALA A 39 -24.75 26.14 0.02
N PRO A 40 -24.38 27.30 -0.53
CA PRO A 40 -25.33 28.31 -0.99
C PRO A 40 -26.20 27.79 -2.13
N GLN A 41 -27.43 28.30 -2.22
CA GLN A 41 -28.32 27.97 -3.33
C GLN A 41 -27.72 28.44 -4.66
N ASN A 42 -27.84 27.60 -5.69
CA ASN A 42 -27.38 27.88 -7.06
C ASN A 42 -25.85 28.05 -7.21
N ALA A 43 -25.07 27.62 -6.22
CA ALA A 43 -23.61 27.60 -6.30
C ALA A 43 -23.09 26.25 -6.81
N LYS A 44 -22.04 26.28 -7.64
CA LYS A 44 -21.27 25.07 -8.00
C LYS A 44 -20.13 24.91 -7.01
N ILE A 45 -20.12 23.78 -6.29
CA ILE A 45 -19.08 23.44 -5.31
C ILE A 45 -18.46 22.12 -5.73
N SER A 46 -17.15 21.99 -5.55
CA SER A 46 -16.40 20.79 -5.91
C SER A 46 -15.29 20.56 -4.90
N HIS A 47 -15.01 19.30 -4.61
CA HIS A 47 -13.88 18.86 -3.81
C HIS A 47 -13.09 17.79 -4.58
N ILE A 48 -11.78 17.76 -4.37
CA ILE A 48 -10.88 16.80 -5.04
C ILE A 48 -10.23 15.94 -3.97
N PHE A 49 -10.47 14.63 -4.05
CA PHE A 49 -9.77 13.66 -3.22
C PHE A 49 -8.43 13.27 -3.84
N TRP A 50 -7.37 13.32 -3.03
CA TRP A 50 -6.05 12.86 -3.43
C TRP A 50 -5.82 11.41 -3.00
N LEU A 51 -5.54 10.57 -4.00
CA LEU A 51 -5.26 9.16 -3.83
C LEU A 51 -3.76 8.92 -4.01
N HIS A 52 -3.11 8.35 -2.99
CA HIS A 52 -1.67 8.13 -3.00
C HIS A 52 -1.34 6.65 -3.14
N SER A 53 -0.43 6.31 -4.05
CA SER A 53 0.19 4.99 -4.08
C SER A 53 1.33 4.96 -3.07
N THR A 54 1.16 4.18 -2.00
CA THR A 54 2.09 4.11 -0.86
C THR A 54 2.66 2.71 -0.66
N GLY A 55 2.35 1.80 -1.57
CA GLY A 55 2.86 0.43 -1.57
C GLY A 55 4.29 0.36 -2.10
N THR A 56 4.87 -0.83 -1.97
CA THR A 56 6.19 -1.13 -2.54
C THR A 56 6.10 -1.70 -3.95
N ASP A 57 4.88 -1.88 -4.47
CA ASP A 57 4.60 -2.31 -5.84
C ASP A 57 3.70 -1.31 -6.59
N SER A 58 3.67 -1.43 -7.91
CA SER A 58 2.91 -0.57 -8.81
C SER A 58 1.40 -0.74 -8.60
N LEU A 59 0.71 0.37 -8.38
CA LEU A 59 -0.75 0.39 -8.22
C LEU A 59 -1.44 0.70 -9.56
N LYS A 60 -2.41 -0.15 -9.96
CA LYS A 60 -3.25 0.04 -11.14
C LYS A 60 -4.73 0.09 -10.75
N ILE A 61 -5.42 1.14 -11.17
CA ILE A 61 -6.88 1.28 -11.02
C ILE A 61 -7.57 0.45 -12.11
N ILE A 62 -8.40 -0.52 -11.72
CA ILE A 62 -9.08 -1.45 -12.65
C ILE A 62 -10.51 -0.97 -12.96
N LYS A 63 -11.19 -0.41 -11.95
CA LYS A 63 -12.57 0.06 -12.06
C LYS A 63 -12.79 1.24 -11.12
N VAL A 64 -13.54 2.22 -11.59
CA VAL A 64 -14.08 3.31 -10.78
C VAL A 64 -15.59 3.20 -10.84
N SER A 65 -16.26 3.23 -9.68
CA SER A 65 -17.72 3.27 -9.59
C SER A 65 -18.12 4.62 -8.97
N PRO A 66 -18.45 5.63 -9.78
CA PRO A 66 -19.09 6.83 -9.25
C PRO A 66 -20.49 6.46 -8.74
N GLY A 67 -20.90 7.06 -7.63
CA GLY A 67 -22.25 6.93 -7.08
C GLY A 67 -23.31 7.55 -7.97
#